data_AF-A0A8B3T9X8-F1
#
_entry.id   AF-A0A8B3T9X8-F1
#
_cell.length_a   1.000
_cell.length_b   1.000
_cell.length_c   1.000
_cell.angle_alpha   90.00
_cell.angle_beta   90.00
_cell.angle_gamma   90.00
#
_symmetry.space_group_name_H-M   'P 1'
#
loop_
_entity.id
_entity.type
_entity.pdbx_description
1 polymer ?
#
loop_
_entity_poly.entity_id
_entity_poly.type
_entity_poly.pdbx_seq_one_letter_code
_entity_poly.pdbx_strand_id
1 'polypeptide(L)'
;MERIVGFSRFELDETILKHFPDNKISFHKVDLDNKLELFARKILEIIKSSSTQYALTIHTNLYHSLVIIPKIMSILHSVKHKYYIEQLYLYDDGSADYLDLYNQRENNLALLFKTAKKNTSLRLKQEIIYYFPRVHPYRLIYKVIRKFKFLRKYFHFTYLNKYTWHTLFPTKYIVLCPEYFETDKKMSYINKELEKHFTKMNFQQFHTLTSENKSLFLHFINIDSQQLHTLARTLKQKNTLILTGTTTWKDERLEFAKLQANLLKDLIDTNFKNYHILFKGHPAATDINTFIIDTLKIESIPENIPLEILIILDLLPDTICGMPSSIYFSLPKEKVGKLIFLENKYIENTNLEKLTKFEKLISVILKINTNKSIELLKNKQNAIK
;
A
#
# COMPACT_ATOMS: atom_id res chain seq x y z
N MET A 1 -22.89 -15.76 6.79
CA MET A 1 -21.48 -15.35 6.64
C MET A 1 -21.10 -14.46 7.81
N GLU A 2 -20.06 -14.83 8.54
CA GLU A 2 -19.49 -14.03 9.64
C GLU A 2 -18.31 -13.22 9.12
N ARG A 3 -18.16 -11.97 9.56
CA ARG A 3 -17.09 -11.06 9.14
C ARG A 3 -16.25 -10.66 10.35
N ILE A 4 -14.94 -10.82 10.22
CA ILE A 4 -13.97 -10.43 11.25
C ILE A 4 -13.01 -9.46 10.58
N VAL A 5 -13.07 -8.19 10.97
CA VAL A 5 -12.37 -7.10 10.30
C VAL A 5 -11.24 -6.59 11.20
N GLY A 6 -10.04 -6.50 10.64
CA GLY A 6 -8.84 -6.03 11.33
C GLY A 6 -8.15 -4.92 10.53
N PHE A 7 -8.30 -3.67 10.94
CA PHE A 7 -7.62 -2.54 10.30
C PHE A 7 -6.77 -1.75 11.29
N SER A 8 -5.63 -1.21 10.81
CA SER A 8 -4.76 -0.34 11.60
C SER A 8 -5.17 1.13 11.52
N ARG A 9 -5.68 1.56 10.36
CA ARG A 9 -5.92 2.98 10.01
C ARG A 9 -7.39 3.40 10.02
N PHE A 10 -8.31 2.45 10.03
CA PHE A 10 -9.75 2.72 10.10
C PHE A 10 -10.24 2.45 11.51
N GLU A 11 -11.23 3.21 11.96
CA GLU A 11 -11.97 2.96 13.18
C GLU A 11 -13.44 2.77 12.79
N LEU A 12 -14.06 1.70 13.28
CA LEU A 12 -15.48 1.47 13.09
C LEU A 12 -16.20 1.76 14.39
N ASP A 13 -17.07 2.76 14.38
CA ASP A 13 -17.94 3.03 15.51
C ASP A 13 -19.12 2.04 15.58
N GLU A 14 -19.84 2.05 16.70
CA GLU A 14 -21.00 1.17 16.91
C GLU A 14 -22.15 1.45 15.93
N THR A 15 -22.23 2.67 15.37
CA THR A 15 -23.29 3.02 14.42
C THR A 15 -23.09 2.32 13.07
N ILE A 16 -21.84 2.11 12.64
CA ILE A 16 -21.53 1.26 11.48
C ILE A 16 -21.96 -0.19 11.74
N LEU A 17 -21.64 -0.72 12.93
CA LEU A 17 -21.92 -2.12 13.25
C LEU A 17 -23.42 -2.44 13.24
N LYS A 18 -24.28 -1.46 13.58
CA LYS A 18 -25.75 -1.57 13.52
C LYS A 18 -26.31 -1.79 12.12
N HIS A 19 -25.56 -1.49 11.05
CA HIS A 19 -25.97 -1.78 9.67
C HIS A 19 -25.80 -3.25 9.29
N PHE A 20 -25.22 -4.07 10.16
CA PHE A 20 -25.04 -5.50 9.95
C PHE A 20 -25.92 -6.27 10.95
N PRO A 21 -26.41 -7.47 10.59
CA PRO A 21 -27.12 -8.30 11.55
C PRO A 21 -26.27 -8.58 12.79
N ASP A 22 -26.91 -8.62 13.96
CA ASP A 22 -26.24 -8.85 15.24
C ASP A 22 -25.30 -10.06 15.19
N ASN A 23 -24.10 -9.88 15.73
CA ASN A 23 -23.03 -10.89 15.79
C ASN A 23 -22.51 -11.39 14.42
N LYS A 24 -22.86 -10.76 13.29
CA LYS A 24 -22.33 -11.13 11.96
C LYS A 24 -21.11 -10.33 11.53
N ILE A 25 -20.74 -9.30 12.27
CA ILE A 25 -19.50 -8.54 12.06
C ILE A 25 -18.82 -8.24 13.40
N SER A 26 -17.50 -8.33 13.44
CA SER A 26 -16.70 -7.80 14.56
C SER A 26 -15.52 -7.02 14.01
N PHE A 27 -15.23 -5.90 14.67
CA PHE A 27 -14.12 -5.02 14.32
C PHE A 27 -13.05 -5.02 15.39
N HIS A 28 -11.78 -5.02 14.94
CA HIS A 28 -10.63 -4.98 15.82
C HIS A 28 -9.59 -4.04 15.23
N LYS A 29 -9.03 -3.17 16.05
CA LYS A 29 -7.85 -2.39 15.65
C LYS A 29 -6.63 -3.31 15.67
N VAL A 30 -6.03 -3.55 14.51
CA VAL A 30 -4.94 -4.53 14.34
C VAL A 30 -3.71 -3.86 13.74
N ASP A 31 -2.56 -4.05 14.37
CA ASP A 31 -1.22 -3.80 13.81
C ASP A 31 -0.47 -5.13 13.64
N LEU A 32 0.73 -5.08 13.04
CA LEU A 32 1.52 -6.29 12.71
C LEU A 32 2.15 -6.97 13.93
N ASP A 33 1.96 -6.42 15.13
CA ASP A 33 2.58 -6.91 16.37
C ASP A 33 1.59 -7.73 17.21
N ASN A 34 1.58 -7.54 18.53
CA ASN A 34 0.78 -8.33 19.48
C ASN A 34 -0.73 -8.29 19.17
N LYS A 35 -1.23 -7.25 18.49
CA LYS A 35 -2.65 -7.16 18.14
C LYS A 35 -3.06 -8.16 17.05
N LEU A 36 -2.16 -8.54 16.14
CA LEU A 36 -2.44 -9.58 15.14
C LEU A 36 -2.65 -10.95 15.81
N GLU A 37 -1.89 -11.26 16.86
CA GLU A 37 -2.08 -12.49 17.62
C GLU A 37 -3.43 -12.52 18.34
N LEU A 38 -3.79 -11.42 19.02
CA LEU A 38 -5.10 -11.30 19.67
C LEU A 38 -6.24 -11.42 18.65
N PHE A 39 -6.10 -10.79 17.49
CA PHE A 39 -7.04 -10.88 16.39
C PHE A 39 -7.22 -12.34 15.92
N ALA A 40 -6.11 -13.03 15.64
CA ALA A 40 -6.15 -14.43 15.22
C ALA A 40 -6.74 -15.37 16.30
N ARG A 41 -6.52 -15.09 17.59
CA ARG A 41 -7.17 -15.83 18.69
C ARG A 41 -8.68 -15.65 18.70
N LYS A 42 -9.21 -14.48 18.34
CA LYS A 42 -10.67 -14.30 18.20
C LYS A 42 -11.24 -15.16 17.07
N ILE A 43 -10.54 -15.26 15.94
CA ILE A 43 -10.90 -16.17 14.84
C ILE A 43 -10.88 -17.63 15.34
N LEU A 44 -9.86 -18.00 16.11
CA LEU A 44 -9.72 -19.34 16.69
C LEU A 44 -10.94 -19.72 17.55
N GLU A 45 -11.39 -18.84 18.44
CA GLU A 45 -12.52 -19.14 19.34
C GLU A 45 -13.84 -19.31 18.57
N ILE A 46 -14.06 -18.55 17.50
CA ILE A 46 -15.22 -18.72 16.60
C ILE A 46 -15.17 -20.09 15.92
N ILE A 47 -14.02 -20.47 15.35
CA ILE A 47 -13.88 -21.77 14.67
C ILE A 47 -13.97 -22.94 15.66
N LYS A 48 -13.40 -22.79 16.88
CA LYS A 48 -13.45 -23.82 17.92
C LYS A 48 -14.88 -24.13 18.35
N SER A 49 -15.68 -23.09 18.60
CA SER A 49 -17.05 -23.20 19.12
C SER A 49 -18.05 -23.73 18.10
N SER A 50 -17.71 -23.70 16.81
CA SER A 50 -18.58 -24.23 15.76
C SER A 50 -18.58 -25.75 15.68
N SER A 51 -19.76 -26.29 15.38
CA SER A 51 -20.00 -27.69 15.05
C SER A 51 -19.79 -27.99 13.56
N THR A 52 -19.67 -26.97 12.70
CA THR A 52 -19.51 -27.11 11.26
C THR A 52 -18.14 -26.63 10.79
N GLN A 53 -17.69 -27.15 9.64
CA GLN A 53 -16.47 -26.69 9.00
C GLN A 53 -16.67 -25.28 8.39
N TYR A 54 -15.68 -24.39 8.54
CA TYR A 54 -15.68 -23.06 7.95
C TYR A 54 -14.92 -22.99 6.62
N ALA A 55 -15.53 -22.33 5.64
CA ALA A 55 -14.86 -21.83 4.45
C ALA A 55 -14.29 -20.43 4.76
N LEU A 56 -12.96 -20.29 4.78
CA LEU A 56 -12.32 -19.00 5.07
C LEU A 56 -11.98 -18.25 3.79
N THR A 57 -12.61 -17.09 3.61
CA THR A 57 -12.19 -16.08 2.64
C THR A 57 -11.39 -14.98 3.35
N ILE A 58 -10.12 -14.80 2.95
CA ILE A 58 -9.19 -13.89 3.64
C ILE A 58 -8.79 -12.75 2.71
N HIS A 59 -9.05 -11.53 3.17
CA HIS A 59 -8.61 -10.29 2.53
C HIS A 59 -7.45 -9.70 3.34
N THR A 60 -6.30 -9.46 2.71
CA THR A 60 -5.16 -8.86 3.40
C THR A 60 -4.24 -8.11 2.44
N ASN A 61 -3.38 -7.27 3.00
CA ASN A 61 -2.30 -6.61 2.30
C ASN A 61 -1.28 -7.62 1.74
N LEU A 62 -0.89 -7.45 0.48
CA LEU A 62 0.06 -8.30 -0.25
C LEU A 62 1.47 -8.18 0.30
N TYR A 63 1.95 -6.95 0.54
CA TYR A 63 3.28 -6.66 1.07
C TYR A 63 3.51 -7.37 2.41
N HIS A 64 2.50 -7.36 3.28
CA HIS A 64 2.56 -7.97 4.61
C HIS A 64 2.03 -9.42 4.67
N SER A 65 1.60 -10.00 3.54
CA SER A 65 0.98 -11.33 3.50
C SER A 65 1.84 -12.45 4.09
N LEU A 66 3.17 -12.38 3.90
CA LEU A 66 4.13 -13.35 4.44
C LEU A 66 4.25 -13.32 5.97
N VAL A 67 3.77 -12.27 6.62
CA VAL A 67 3.68 -12.18 8.09
C VAL A 67 2.27 -12.55 8.55
N ILE A 68 1.26 -11.92 7.95
CA ILE A 68 -0.13 -12.03 8.39
C ILE A 68 -0.66 -13.46 8.25
N ILE A 69 -0.54 -14.06 7.06
CA ILE A 69 -1.14 -15.37 6.78
C ILE A 69 -0.49 -16.46 7.64
N PRO A 70 0.85 -16.61 7.69
CA PRO A 70 1.45 -17.67 8.50
C PRO A 70 1.13 -17.55 10.00
N LYS A 71 1.08 -16.32 10.55
CA LYS A 71 0.72 -16.08 11.95
C LYS A 71 -0.72 -16.49 12.26
N ILE A 72 -1.67 -16.17 11.36
CA ILE A 72 -3.06 -16.62 11.51
C ILE A 72 -3.10 -18.15 11.43
N MET A 73 -2.47 -18.75 10.42
CA MET A 73 -2.51 -20.20 10.22
C MET A 73 -1.86 -20.99 11.36
N SER A 74 -0.80 -20.46 11.99
CA SER A 74 -0.16 -21.12 13.12
C SER A 74 -1.04 -21.15 14.36
N ILE A 75 -1.75 -20.05 14.64
CA ILE A 75 -2.73 -19.97 15.73
C ILE A 75 -3.93 -20.89 15.47
N LEU A 76 -4.41 -20.91 14.22
CA LEU A 76 -5.54 -21.76 13.81
C LEU A 76 -5.17 -23.24 13.66
N HIS A 77 -3.89 -23.62 13.76
CA HIS A 77 -3.43 -24.99 13.50
C HIS A 77 -4.16 -26.04 14.35
N SER A 78 -4.45 -25.72 15.62
CA SER A 78 -5.16 -26.61 16.55
C SER A 78 -6.56 -27.00 16.05
N VAL A 79 -7.18 -26.19 15.19
CA VAL A 79 -8.50 -26.44 14.59
C VAL A 79 -8.43 -26.60 13.07
N LYS A 80 -7.28 -26.98 12.50
CA LYS A 80 -7.09 -27.13 11.05
C LYS A 80 -8.09 -28.07 10.35
N HIS A 81 -8.71 -28.98 11.09
CA HIS A 81 -9.74 -29.89 10.57
C HIS A 81 -11.13 -29.23 10.48
N LYS A 82 -11.34 -28.10 11.15
CA LYS A 82 -12.59 -27.34 11.18
C LYS A 82 -12.64 -26.20 10.17
N TYR A 83 -11.62 -26.01 9.33
CA TYR A 83 -11.67 -24.99 8.29
C TYR A 83 -10.87 -25.38 7.04
N TYR A 84 -11.15 -24.70 5.94
CA TYR A 84 -10.29 -24.65 4.77
C TYR A 84 -10.20 -23.23 4.24
N ILE A 85 -9.16 -22.93 3.46
CA ILE A 85 -9.04 -21.62 2.80
C ILE A 85 -9.75 -21.69 1.46
N GLU A 86 -10.88 -21.00 1.39
CA GLU A 86 -11.68 -20.89 0.16
C GLU A 86 -10.99 -19.99 -0.85
N GLN A 87 -10.56 -18.80 -0.41
CA GLN A 87 -9.99 -17.79 -1.29
C GLN A 87 -9.12 -16.80 -0.52
N LEU A 88 -7.98 -16.44 -1.11
CA LEU A 88 -7.17 -15.29 -0.71
C LEU A 88 -7.38 -14.13 -1.68
N TYR A 89 -7.59 -12.94 -1.12
CA TYR A 89 -7.57 -11.66 -1.84
C TYR A 89 -6.44 -10.81 -1.27
N LEU A 90 -5.41 -10.58 -2.09
CA LEU A 90 -4.18 -9.92 -1.68
C LEU A 90 -4.04 -8.59 -2.41
N TYR A 91 -4.14 -7.48 -1.67
CA TYR A 91 -4.16 -6.13 -2.23
C TYR A 91 -2.77 -5.50 -2.17
N ASP A 92 -2.30 -4.89 -3.26
CA ASP A 92 -1.08 -4.09 -3.24
C ASP A 92 -1.13 -3.05 -2.10
N ASP A 93 0.00 -2.87 -1.41
CA ASP A 93 0.15 -1.81 -0.40
C ASP A 93 0.35 -0.45 -1.05
N GLY A 94 0.95 -0.45 -2.23
CA GLY A 94 1.31 0.75 -2.98
C GLY A 94 2.60 0.52 -3.76
N SER A 95 3.43 1.56 -3.84
CA SER A 95 4.67 1.52 -4.64
C SER A 95 5.74 0.59 -4.09
N ALA A 96 5.66 0.19 -2.82
CA ALA A 96 6.62 -0.72 -2.19
C ALA A 96 6.67 -2.08 -2.90
N ASP A 97 5.52 -2.59 -3.34
CA ASP A 97 5.43 -3.87 -4.05
C ASP A 97 6.19 -3.84 -5.39
N TYR A 98 6.05 -2.75 -6.13
CA TYR A 98 6.71 -2.54 -7.42
C TYR A 98 8.20 -2.21 -7.26
N LEU A 99 8.58 -1.47 -6.22
CA LEU A 99 9.99 -1.15 -5.95
C LEU A 99 10.79 -2.41 -5.62
N ASP A 100 10.21 -3.30 -4.82
CA ASP A 100 10.77 -4.62 -4.54
C ASP A 100 11.03 -5.42 -5.83
N LEU A 101 10.07 -5.45 -6.75
CA LEU A 101 10.21 -6.10 -8.06
C LEU A 101 11.27 -5.43 -8.92
N TYR A 102 11.25 -4.10 -8.99
CA TYR A 102 12.20 -3.30 -9.75
C TYR A 102 13.63 -3.51 -9.28
N ASN A 103 13.85 -3.69 -7.97
CA ASN A 103 15.14 -3.99 -7.37
C ASN A 103 15.68 -5.38 -7.75
N GLN A 104 14.81 -6.30 -8.18
CA GLN A 104 15.20 -7.66 -8.59
C GLN A 104 15.36 -7.81 -10.11
N ARG A 105 15.06 -6.79 -10.90
CA ARG A 105 14.98 -6.91 -12.37
C ARG A 105 16.28 -7.35 -13.05
N GLU A 106 17.44 -7.07 -12.44
CA GLU A 106 18.73 -7.47 -13.00
C GLU A 106 19.11 -8.91 -12.67
N ASN A 107 18.39 -9.55 -11.75
CA ASN A 107 18.60 -10.94 -11.39
C ASN A 107 17.86 -11.89 -12.35
N ASN A 108 18.15 -13.18 -12.25
CA ASN A 108 17.36 -14.21 -12.92
C ASN A 108 16.01 -14.39 -12.21
N LEU A 109 15.05 -13.56 -12.60
CA LEU A 109 13.70 -13.51 -12.02
C LEU A 109 12.98 -14.86 -12.08
N ALA A 110 13.16 -15.65 -13.15
CA ALA A 110 12.56 -16.97 -13.28
C ALA A 110 13.08 -17.94 -12.21
N LEU A 111 14.40 -17.97 -11.99
CA LEU A 111 15.01 -18.79 -10.94
C LEU A 111 14.58 -18.32 -9.54
N LEU A 112 14.55 -17.01 -9.31
CA LEU A 112 14.10 -16.44 -8.04
C LEU A 112 12.64 -16.81 -7.76
N PHE A 113 11.76 -16.71 -8.75
CA PHE A 113 10.34 -17.06 -8.59
C PHE A 113 10.14 -18.55 -8.30
N LYS A 114 10.87 -19.44 -9.01
CA LYS A 114 10.86 -20.89 -8.71
C LYS A 114 11.33 -21.19 -7.28
N THR A 115 12.35 -20.47 -6.81
CA THR A 115 12.86 -20.58 -5.44
C THR A 115 11.84 -20.05 -4.43
N ALA A 116 11.18 -18.93 -4.76
CA ALA A 116 10.16 -18.30 -3.93
C ALA A 116 9.00 -19.24 -3.63
N LYS A 117 8.51 -19.99 -4.65
CA LYS A 117 7.43 -20.98 -4.49
C LYS A 117 7.76 -22.01 -3.41
N LYS A 118 8.97 -22.59 -3.48
CA LYS A 118 9.45 -23.57 -2.48
C LYS A 118 9.54 -22.94 -1.08
N ASN A 119 10.09 -21.73 -1.01
CA ASN A 119 10.32 -21.03 0.26
C ASN A 119 9.02 -20.61 0.96
N THR A 120 7.97 -20.25 0.22
CA THR A 120 6.66 -19.90 0.80
C THR A 120 6.01 -21.09 1.47
N SER A 121 6.04 -22.28 0.83
CA SER A 121 5.56 -23.52 1.46
C SER A 121 6.35 -23.87 2.71
N LEU A 122 7.69 -23.71 2.68
CA LEU A 122 8.56 -23.95 3.82
C LEU A 122 8.26 -22.99 4.98
N ARG A 123 8.07 -21.69 4.71
CA ARG A 123 7.72 -20.69 5.72
C ARG A 123 6.41 -21.03 6.42
N LEU A 124 5.38 -21.38 5.66
CA LEU A 124 4.09 -21.75 6.23
C LEU A 124 4.23 -22.97 7.15
N LYS A 125 4.97 -24.00 6.71
CA LYS A 125 5.27 -25.18 7.55
C LYS A 125 6.05 -24.80 8.81
N GLN A 126 7.06 -23.94 8.69
CA GLN A 126 7.87 -23.48 9.82
C GLN A 126 7.02 -22.74 10.85
N GLU A 127 6.23 -21.75 10.44
CA GLU A 127 5.38 -20.98 11.35
C GLU A 127 4.33 -21.88 12.03
N ILE A 128 3.81 -22.87 11.32
CA ILE A 128 2.91 -23.89 11.90
C ILE A 128 3.63 -24.76 12.94
N ILE A 129 4.85 -25.24 12.66
CA ILE A 129 5.60 -26.14 13.54
C ILE A 129 6.17 -25.40 14.76
N TYR A 130 6.65 -24.17 14.58
CA TYR A 130 7.40 -23.42 15.59
C TYR A 130 6.55 -22.45 16.42
N TYR A 131 5.22 -22.46 16.30
CA TYR A 131 4.33 -21.74 17.20
C TYR A 131 4.22 -22.44 18.58
N PHE A 132 5.38 -22.73 19.17
CA PHE A 132 5.55 -23.03 20.59
C PHE A 132 6.03 -21.75 21.30
N PRO A 133 5.38 -21.32 22.38
CA PRO A 133 5.75 -20.09 23.07
C PRO A 133 7.09 -20.31 23.78
N ARG A 134 8.09 -19.54 23.37
CA ARG A 134 9.41 -19.34 23.99
C ARG A 134 10.49 -20.38 23.62
N VAL A 135 11.66 -19.81 23.33
CA VAL A 135 12.98 -20.42 23.01
C VAL A 135 13.12 -20.92 21.57
N HIS A 136 13.76 -20.10 20.73
CA HIS A 136 13.88 -20.33 19.30
C HIS A 136 15.32 -20.75 18.93
N PRO A 137 15.64 -22.06 18.79
CA PRO A 137 16.94 -22.52 18.28
C PRO A 137 17.21 -22.00 16.84
N TYR A 138 16.15 -21.63 16.11
CA TYR A 138 16.26 -21.09 14.77
C TYR A 138 16.66 -19.62 14.67
N ARG A 139 16.55 -18.81 15.75
CA ARG A 139 17.14 -17.46 15.76
C ARG A 139 18.67 -17.54 15.75
N LEU A 140 19.23 -18.60 16.34
CA LEU A 140 20.64 -18.97 16.25
C LEU A 140 20.98 -19.45 14.84
N ILE A 141 20.19 -20.37 14.27
CA ILE A 141 20.39 -20.86 12.89
C ILE A 141 20.30 -19.71 11.88
N TYR A 142 19.37 -18.76 12.02
CA TYR A 142 19.26 -17.59 11.14
C TYR A 142 20.40 -16.58 11.34
N LYS A 143 20.91 -16.41 12.57
CA LYS A 143 22.15 -15.67 12.85
C LYS A 143 23.38 -16.34 12.22
N VAL A 144 23.47 -17.67 12.30
CA VAL A 144 24.53 -18.49 11.71
C VAL A 144 24.46 -18.44 10.17
N ILE A 145 23.27 -18.62 9.58
CA ILE A 145 23.03 -18.51 8.14
C ILE A 145 23.29 -17.08 7.64
N ARG A 146 22.97 -16.02 8.41
CA ARG A 146 23.40 -14.64 8.08
C ARG A 146 24.92 -14.51 8.08
N LYS A 147 25.64 -15.26 8.91
CA LYS A 147 27.11 -15.22 9.00
C LYS A 147 27.78 -15.88 7.78
N PHE A 148 27.17 -16.89 7.17
CA PHE A 148 27.72 -17.62 6.02
C PHE A 148 27.13 -17.16 4.67
N LYS A 149 27.90 -16.37 3.93
CA LYS A 149 27.51 -15.80 2.60
C LYS A 149 26.99 -16.84 1.59
N PHE A 150 27.53 -18.06 1.59
CA PHE A 150 27.14 -19.12 0.64
C PHE A 150 25.74 -19.71 0.93
N LEU A 151 25.36 -19.87 2.20
CA LEU A 151 24.04 -20.40 2.60
C LEU A 151 22.91 -19.40 2.32
N ARG A 152 23.22 -18.09 2.22
CA ARG A 152 22.25 -17.07 1.83
C ARG A 152 21.60 -17.37 0.47
N LYS A 153 22.36 -17.92 -0.49
CA LYS A 153 21.89 -18.24 -1.85
C LYS A 153 20.68 -19.18 -1.88
N TYR A 154 20.56 -20.08 -0.90
CA TYR A 154 19.50 -21.10 -0.83
C TYR A 154 18.32 -20.70 0.07
N PHE A 155 18.51 -19.73 0.96
CA PHE A 155 17.51 -19.24 1.92
C PHE A 155 17.14 -17.77 1.70
N HIS A 156 17.35 -17.24 0.50
CA HIS A 156 16.83 -15.92 0.16
C HIS A 156 15.31 -16.00 0.09
N PHE A 157 14.66 -15.53 1.14
CA PHE A 157 13.34 -14.93 1.01
C PHE A 157 13.47 -13.82 -0.02
N THR A 158 12.95 -14.09 -1.20
CA THR A 158 12.92 -13.10 -2.27
C THR A 158 11.68 -12.26 -2.06
N TYR A 159 11.70 -11.01 -2.51
CA TYR A 159 10.47 -10.20 -2.54
C TYR A 159 9.36 -10.84 -3.40
N LEU A 160 9.69 -11.84 -4.23
CA LEU A 160 8.73 -12.60 -5.03
C LEU A 160 7.90 -13.60 -4.22
N ASN A 161 8.29 -13.93 -2.99
CA ASN A 161 7.56 -14.89 -2.16
C ASN A 161 6.09 -14.50 -1.96
N LYS A 162 5.80 -13.20 -1.80
CA LYS A 162 4.42 -12.71 -1.66
C LYS A 162 3.55 -12.97 -2.89
N TYR A 163 4.14 -13.21 -4.06
CA TYR A 163 3.43 -13.57 -5.30
C TYR A 163 3.27 -15.08 -5.52
N THR A 164 3.44 -15.92 -4.48
CA THR A 164 3.40 -17.39 -4.66
C THR A 164 2.29 -18.10 -3.90
N TRP A 165 1.43 -17.36 -3.19
CA TRP A 165 0.26 -17.90 -2.49
C TRP A 165 -0.68 -18.75 -3.34
N HIS A 166 -0.86 -18.43 -4.62
CA HIS A 166 -1.67 -19.23 -5.56
C HIS A 166 -1.19 -20.69 -5.70
N THR A 167 0.06 -20.98 -5.32
CA THR A 167 0.60 -22.36 -5.31
C THR A 167 0.15 -23.18 -4.11
N LEU A 168 -0.42 -22.53 -3.09
CA LEU A 168 -0.88 -23.14 -1.83
C LEU A 168 -2.39 -23.04 -1.65
N PHE A 169 -3.00 -21.93 -2.06
CA PHE A 169 -4.42 -21.63 -1.87
C PHE A 169 -4.99 -20.93 -3.10
N PRO A 170 -6.29 -21.07 -3.41
CA PRO A 170 -6.94 -20.21 -4.40
C PRO A 170 -6.68 -18.74 -4.07
N THR A 171 -6.08 -18.00 -4.99
CA THR A 171 -5.58 -16.64 -4.73
C THR A 171 -5.88 -15.71 -5.90
N LYS A 172 -6.34 -14.50 -5.57
CA LYS A 172 -6.44 -13.35 -6.47
C LYS A 172 -5.55 -12.25 -5.93
N TYR A 173 -4.61 -11.77 -6.75
CA TYR A 173 -3.79 -10.61 -6.43
C TYR A 173 -4.46 -9.38 -7.03
N ILE A 174 -4.88 -8.45 -6.17
CA ILE A 174 -5.53 -7.20 -6.54
C ILE A 174 -4.44 -6.12 -6.67
N VAL A 175 -4.01 -5.89 -7.91
CA VAL A 175 -2.81 -5.10 -8.22
C VAL A 175 -3.17 -3.75 -8.87
N LEU A 176 -2.39 -2.71 -8.56
CA LEU A 176 -2.60 -1.36 -9.10
C LEU A 176 -2.31 -1.27 -10.61
N CYS A 177 -1.20 -1.88 -11.05
CA CYS A 177 -0.69 -1.81 -12.41
C CYS A 177 -0.23 -3.19 -12.89
N PRO A 178 -1.16 -4.10 -13.26
CA PRO A 178 -0.81 -5.42 -13.78
C PRO A 178 0.08 -5.33 -15.04
N GLU A 179 -0.10 -4.29 -15.85
CA GLU A 179 0.67 -4.06 -17.08
C GLU A 179 2.17 -3.85 -16.81
N TYR A 180 2.57 -3.52 -15.57
CA TYR A 180 3.98 -3.46 -15.18
C TYR A 180 4.71 -4.77 -15.41
N PHE A 181 4.03 -5.92 -15.24
CA PHE A 181 4.62 -7.24 -15.44
C PHE A 181 4.86 -7.58 -16.92
N GLU A 182 4.32 -6.77 -17.84
CA GLU A 182 4.48 -6.92 -19.29
C GLU A 182 5.64 -6.07 -19.84
N THR A 183 6.15 -5.11 -19.06
CA THR A 183 7.10 -4.11 -19.56
C THR A 183 8.50 -4.62 -19.89
N ASP A 184 8.92 -5.75 -19.33
CA ASP A 184 10.28 -6.29 -19.50
C ASP A 184 10.21 -7.79 -19.86
N LYS A 185 10.99 -8.19 -20.86
CA LYS A 185 11.16 -9.61 -21.23
C LYS A 185 11.61 -10.46 -20.03
N LYS A 186 12.38 -9.89 -19.10
CA LYS A 186 12.80 -10.58 -17.86
C LYS A 186 11.62 -10.89 -16.93
N MET A 187 10.54 -10.11 -16.98
CA MET A 187 9.30 -10.35 -16.22
C MET A 187 8.38 -11.38 -16.88
N SER A 188 8.59 -11.71 -18.17
CA SER A 188 7.69 -12.59 -18.93
C SER A 188 7.37 -13.92 -18.25
N TYR A 189 8.36 -14.56 -17.61
CA TYR A 189 8.13 -15.80 -16.88
C TYR A 189 7.21 -15.58 -15.67
N ILE A 190 7.42 -14.51 -14.91
CA ILE A 190 6.59 -14.18 -13.76
C ILE A 190 5.18 -13.81 -14.22
N ASN A 191 5.06 -13.03 -15.30
CA ASN A 191 3.76 -12.62 -15.82
C ASN A 191 2.91 -13.81 -16.25
N LYS A 192 3.47 -14.74 -17.04
CA LYS A 192 2.76 -15.98 -17.45
C LYS A 192 2.25 -16.82 -16.28
N GLU A 193 2.97 -16.81 -15.16
CA GLU A 193 2.55 -17.53 -13.96
C GLU A 193 1.44 -16.81 -13.20
N LEU A 194 1.39 -15.48 -13.27
CA LEU A 194 0.55 -14.64 -12.42
C LEU A 194 -0.65 -14.01 -13.12
N GLU A 195 -0.62 -13.82 -14.43
CA GLU A 195 -1.63 -13.06 -15.20
C GLU A 195 -3.05 -13.56 -14.93
N LYS A 196 -3.25 -14.87 -14.87
CA LYS A 196 -4.56 -15.50 -14.57
C LYS A 196 -5.03 -15.32 -13.13
N HIS A 197 -4.13 -14.95 -12.23
CA HIS A 197 -4.40 -14.68 -10.82
C HIS A 197 -4.49 -13.18 -10.53
N PHE A 198 -4.12 -12.33 -11.48
CA PHE A 198 -4.17 -10.89 -11.33
C PHE A 198 -5.58 -10.37 -11.57
N THR A 199 -5.95 -9.38 -10.78
CA THR A 199 -7.14 -8.58 -10.97
C THR A 199 -6.72 -7.14 -10.78
N LYS A 200 -6.96 -6.29 -11.77
CA LYS A 200 -6.69 -4.87 -11.65
C LYS A 200 -7.57 -4.29 -10.55
N MET A 201 -6.99 -3.48 -9.67
CA MET A 201 -7.74 -2.81 -8.61
C MET A 201 -8.85 -1.94 -9.23
N ASN A 202 -10.10 -2.16 -8.83
CA ASN A 202 -11.26 -1.50 -9.39
C ASN A 202 -11.74 -0.35 -8.49
N PHE A 203 -11.36 0.88 -8.85
CA PHE A 203 -11.82 2.08 -8.15
C PHE A 203 -13.25 2.49 -8.51
N GLN A 204 -13.83 1.93 -9.58
CA GLN A 204 -15.18 2.27 -10.06
C GLN A 204 -16.30 1.51 -9.33
N GLN A 205 -15.95 0.54 -8.48
CA GLN A 205 -16.93 -0.30 -7.78
C GLN A 205 -17.85 0.51 -6.86
N PHE A 206 -17.40 1.66 -6.34
CA PHE A 206 -18.24 2.53 -5.53
C PHE A 206 -19.49 3.00 -6.28
N HIS A 207 -19.38 3.29 -7.58
CA HIS A 207 -20.50 3.81 -8.36
C HIS A 207 -21.61 2.79 -8.59
N THR A 208 -21.30 1.49 -8.52
CA THR A 208 -22.27 0.40 -8.66
C THR A 208 -22.99 0.04 -7.35
N LEU A 209 -22.57 0.62 -6.22
CA LEU A 209 -23.22 0.42 -4.93
C LEU A 209 -24.62 1.07 -4.89
N THR A 210 -25.53 0.46 -4.12
CA THR A 210 -26.81 1.07 -3.75
C THR A 210 -26.60 2.34 -2.93
N SER A 211 -27.59 3.22 -2.88
CA SER A 211 -27.51 4.46 -2.11
C SER A 211 -27.19 4.21 -0.63
N GLU A 212 -27.81 3.20 -0.03
CA GLU A 212 -27.53 2.78 1.36
C GLU A 212 -26.07 2.37 1.55
N ASN A 213 -25.52 1.54 0.65
CA ASN A 213 -24.12 1.11 0.73
C ASN A 213 -23.13 2.26 0.45
N LYS A 214 -23.50 3.25 -0.38
CA LYS A 214 -22.71 4.48 -0.58
C LYS A 214 -22.67 5.31 0.70
N SER A 215 -23.82 5.53 1.33
CA SER A 215 -23.89 6.24 2.62
C SER A 215 -23.07 5.53 3.70
N LEU A 216 -23.18 4.20 3.78
CA LEU A 216 -22.39 3.39 4.70
C LEU A 216 -20.89 3.53 4.40
N PHE A 217 -20.47 3.46 3.13
CA PHE A 217 -19.06 3.67 2.73
C PHE A 217 -18.53 5.05 3.15
N LEU A 218 -19.30 6.11 2.99
CA LEU A 218 -18.91 7.46 3.40
C LEU A 218 -18.75 7.55 4.93
N HIS A 219 -19.64 6.89 5.67
CA HIS A 219 -19.52 6.77 7.13
C HIS A 219 -18.26 5.99 7.53
N PHE A 220 -17.92 4.91 6.82
CA PHE A 220 -16.70 4.11 7.04
C PHE A 220 -15.40 4.92 6.93
N ILE A 221 -15.37 5.91 6.05
CA ILE A 221 -14.19 6.76 5.83
C ILE A 221 -14.26 8.08 6.61
N ASN A 222 -15.26 8.23 7.48
CA ASN A 222 -15.50 9.41 8.29
C ASN A 222 -15.57 10.71 7.46
N ILE A 223 -16.32 10.66 6.35
CA ILE A 223 -16.65 11.83 5.54
C ILE A 223 -18.17 12.04 5.62
N ASP A 224 -18.58 13.17 6.20
CA ASP A 224 -19.99 13.53 6.21
C ASP A 224 -20.46 14.12 4.86
N SER A 225 -21.78 14.20 4.68
CA SER A 225 -22.37 14.68 3.43
C SER A 225 -22.01 16.13 3.08
N GLN A 226 -21.83 17.00 4.08
CA GLN A 226 -21.50 18.41 3.88
C GLN A 226 -20.03 18.57 3.47
N GLN A 227 -19.12 17.84 4.11
CA GLN A 227 -17.72 17.74 3.74
C GLN A 227 -17.58 17.22 2.31
N LEU A 228 -18.30 16.14 1.97
CA LEU A 228 -18.29 15.60 0.61
C LEU A 228 -18.79 16.61 -0.41
N HIS A 229 -19.91 17.28 -0.14
CA HIS A 229 -20.45 18.31 -1.02
C HIS A 229 -19.50 19.48 -1.22
N THR A 230 -18.84 19.92 -0.14
CA THR A 230 -17.87 21.02 -0.20
C THR A 230 -16.65 20.62 -1.00
N LEU A 231 -16.08 19.44 -0.70
CA LEU A 231 -14.94 18.88 -1.42
C LEU A 231 -15.26 18.68 -2.90
N ALA A 232 -16.43 18.13 -3.24
CA ALA A 232 -16.86 17.95 -4.61
C ALA A 232 -17.06 19.29 -5.34
N ARG A 233 -17.62 20.29 -4.68
CA ARG A 233 -17.79 21.64 -5.25
C ARG A 233 -16.44 22.29 -5.53
N THR A 234 -15.46 22.11 -4.65
CA THR A 234 -14.12 22.65 -4.84
C THR A 234 -13.37 21.90 -5.94
N LEU A 235 -13.28 20.57 -5.86
CA LEU A 235 -12.47 19.76 -6.77
C LEU A 235 -12.99 19.69 -8.21
N LYS A 236 -14.30 19.91 -8.43
CA LYS A 236 -14.90 19.95 -9.77
C LYS A 236 -14.85 21.34 -10.44
N GLN A 237 -14.30 22.36 -9.78
CA GLN A 237 -14.06 23.65 -10.42
C GLN A 237 -12.95 23.55 -11.45
N LYS A 238 -13.06 24.34 -12.52
CA LYS A 238 -11.98 24.49 -13.49
C LYS A 238 -10.75 25.13 -12.84
N ASN A 239 -9.59 24.72 -13.32
CA ASN A 239 -8.29 25.13 -12.83
C ASN A 239 -8.09 24.77 -11.35
N THR A 240 -8.45 23.54 -10.95
CA THR A 240 -8.16 23.05 -9.59
C THR A 240 -6.90 22.19 -9.59
N LEU A 241 -5.98 22.46 -8.65
CA LEU A 241 -4.72 21.74 -8.47
C LEU A 241 -4.65 21.15 -7.07
N ILE A 242 -4.29 19.88 -6.96
CA ILE A 242 -3.79 19.31 -5.70
C ILE A 242 -2.27 19.22 -5.75
N LEU A 243 -1.62 19.76 -4.72
CA LEU A 243 -0.21 19.59 -4.44
C LEU A 243 -0.01 18.48 -3.41
N THR A 244 0.83 17.51 -3.73
CA THR A 244 1.16 16.39 -2.84
C THR A 244 2.46 16.67 -2.09
N GLY A 245 2.44 16.49 -0.77
CA GLY A 245 3.61 16.61 0.10
C GLY A 245 4.17 15.25 0.53
N THR A 246 5.37 15.27 1.10
CA THR A 246 6.01 14.07 1.68
C THR A 246 6.57 14.32 3.08
N THR A 247 7.07 13.27 3.73
CA THR A 247 7.64 13.30 5.07
C THR A 247 9.15 13.05 5.08
N THR A 248 9.79 13.22 6.24
CA THR A 248 11.16 12.80 6.54
C THR A 248 11.17 12.04 7.87
N TRP A 249 12.12 11.11 8.02
CA TRP A 249 12.41 10.39 9.27
C TRP A 249 13.59 10.98 10.04
N LYS A 250 14.13 12.12 9.59
CA LYS A 250 15.23 12.82 10.24
C LYS A 250 14.73 13.96 11.12
N ASP A 251 15.57 14.36 12.07
CA ASP A 251 15.25 15.41 13.05
C ASP A 251 15.13 16.80 12.42
N GLU A 252 15.75 17.03 11.25
CA GLU A 252 15.77 18.31 10.54
C GLU A 252 14.47 18.59 9.75
N ARG A 253 13.31 18.39 10.39
CA ARG A 253 11.96 18.46 9.78
C ARG A 253 11.60 19.85 9.25
N LEU A 254 11.98 20.91 9.95
CA LEU A 254 11.69 22.30 9.54
C LEU A 254 12.42 22.68 8.25
N GLU A 255 13.70 22.36 8.13
CA GLU A 255 14.47 22.61 6.90
C GLU A 255 13.91 21.82 5.72
N PHE A 256 13.44 20.60 5.99
CA PHE A 256 12.72 19.82 4.99
C PHE A 256 11.39 20.46 4.57
N ALA A 257 10.62 21.01 5.52
CA ALA A 257 9.38 21.73 5.22
C ALA A 257 9.63 23.00 4.38
N LYS A 258 10.67 23.79 4.72
CA LYS A 258 11.09 24.96 3.93
C LYS A 258 11.45 24.60 2.50
N LEU A 259 12.21 23.53 2.31
CA LEU A 259 12.56 23.04 0.98
C LEU A 259 11.31 22.68 0.17
N GLN A 260 10.39 21.92 0.76
CA GLN A 260 9.14 21.55 0.08
C GLN A 260 8.32 22.79 -0.27
N ALA A 261 8.14 23.73 0.66
CA ALA A 261 7.39 24.96 0.44
C ALA A 261 7.98 25.78 -0.71
N ASN A 262 9.31 25.97 -0.76
CA ASN A 262 9.96 26.72 -1.84
C ASN A 262 9.75 26.06 -3.21
N LEU A 263 9.95 24.75 -3.30
CA LEU A 263 9.76 24.02 -4.57
C LEU A 263 8.31 24.04 -5.07
N LEU A 264 7.36 23.92 -4.15
CA LEU A 264 5.94 24.02 -4.47
C LEU A 264 5.56 25.45 -4.88
N LYS A 265 6.11 26.47 -4.21
CA LYS A 265 5.93 27.87 -4.59
C LYS A 265 6.41 28.15 -6.00
N ASP A 266 7.63 27.72 -6.32
CA ASP A 266 8.20 27.91 -7.66
C ASP A 266 7.34 27.24 -8.74
N LEU A 267 6.80 26.05 -8.44
CA LEU A 267 5.88 25.33 -9.31
C LEU A 267 4.58 26.12 -9.54
N ILE A 268 3.98 26.65 -8.47
CA ILE A 268 2.77 27.49 -8.52
C ILE A 268 3.03 28.74 -9.35
N ASP A 269 4.06 29.50 -9.00
CA ASP A 269 4.39 30.78 -9.62
C ASP A 269 4.72 30.62 -11.11
N THR A 270 5.27 29.48 -11.52
CA THR A 270 5.64 29.24 -12.91
C THR A 270 4.47 28.73 -13.77
N ASN A 271 3.61 27.86 -13.22
CA ASN A 271 2.66 27.09 -14.05
C ASN A 271 1.19 27.23 -13.64
N PHE A 272 0.90 27.64 -12.40
CA PHE A 272 -0.43 27.49 -11.80
C PHE A 272 -0.95 28.74 -11.07
N LYS A 273 -0.49 29.94 -11.41
CA LYS A 273 -0.90 31.20 -10.76
C LYS A 273 -2.42 31.42 -10.68
N ASN A 274 -3.16 30.93 -11.67
CA ASN A 274 -4.61 31.10 -11.78
C ASN A 274 -5.41 29.87 -11.35
N TYR A 275 -4.77 28.92 -10.65
CA TYR A 275 -5.43 27.73 -10.16
C TYR A 275 -5.93 27.94 -8.74
N HIS A 276 -7.03 27.27 -8.41
CA HIS A 276 -7.41 27.02 -7.04
C HIS A 276 -6.55 25.85 -6.49
N ILE A 277 -5.77 26.11 -5.44
CA ILE A 277 -4.71 25.20 -5.00
C ILE A 277 -5.07 24.60 -3.65
N LEU A 278 -5.10 23.27 -3.60
CA LEU A 278 -5.20 22.50 -2.36
C LEU A 278 -3.90 21.74 -2.10
N PHE A 279 -3.61 21.50 -0.83
CA PHE A 279 -2.47 20.73 -0.37
C PHE A 279 -2.92 19.44 0.30
N LYS A 280 -2.31 18.32 -0.12
CA LYS A 280 -2.41 17.03 0.56
C LYS A 280 -1.04 16.55 1.01
N GLY A 281 -0.79 16.73 2.30
CA GLY A 281 0.42 16.25 2.95
C GLY A 281 0.42 14.75 3.26
N HIS A 282 1.61 14.26 3.62
CA HIS A 282 1.77 12.90 4.13
C HIS A 282 1.17 12.81 5.55
N PRO A 283 0.39 11.76 5.90
CA PRO A 283 -0.30 11.69 7.21
C PRO A 283 0.63 11.73 8.43
N ALA A 284 1.86 11.25 8.30
CA ALA A 284 2.87 11.27 9.37
C ALA A 284 3.70 12.58 9.43
N ALA A 285 3.18 13.68 8.87
CA ALA A 285 3.94 14.91 8.64
C ALA A 285 3.23 16.19 9.08
N THR A 286 2.40 16.13 10.12
CA THR A 286 1.52 17.24 10.53
C THR A 286 2.23 18.59 10.68
N ASP A 287 3.41 18.63 11.29
CA ASP A 287 4.24 19.83 11.44
C ASP A 287 4.75 20.40 10.09
N ILE A 288 5.23 19.51 9.21
CA ILE A 288 5.66 19.86 7.85
C ILE A 288 4.46 20.36 7.03
N ASN A 289 3.32 19.68 7.13
CA ASN A 289 2.10 20.02 6.41
C ASN A 289 1.62 21.41 6.81
N THR A 290 1.55 21.67 8.12
CA THR A 290 1.14 22.97 8.68
C THR A 290 2.06 24.08 8.17
N PHE A 291 3.38 23.89 8.23
CA PHE A 291 4.34 24.88 7.74
C PHE A 291 4.13 25.21 6.26
N ILE A 292 3.92 24.21 5.41
CA ILE A 292 3.71 24.42 3.96
C ILE A 292 2.40 25.18 3.71
N ILE A 293 1.32 24.77 4.36
CA ILE A 293 0.00 25.39 4.26
C ILE A 293 0.07 26.88 4.64
N ASP A 294 0.67 27.18 5.80
CA ASP A 294 0.78 28.55 6.31
C ASP A 294 1.67 29.42 5.42
N THR A 295 2.79 28.86 4.94
CA THR A 295 3.75 29.57 4.08
C THR A 295 3.16 29.90 2.71
N LEU A 296 2.43 28.96 2.11
CA LEU A 296 1.88 29.13 0.77
C LEU A 296 0.48 29.75 0.77
N LYS A 297 -0.19 29.82 1.94
CA LYS A 297 -1.57 30.32 2.10
C LYS A 297 -2.56 29.59 1.19
N ILE A 298 -2.49 28.26 1.20
CA ILE A 298 -3.32 27.37 0.37
C ILE A 298 -4.24 26.52 1.24
N GLU A 299 -5.32 26.00 0.66
CA GLU A 299 -6.27 25.16 1.39
C GLU A 299 -5.71 23.75 1.62
N SER A 300 -6.13 23.08 2.69
CA SER A 300 -5.72 21.71 2.97
C SER A 300 -6.83 20.71 2.67
N ILE A 301 -6.47 19.55 2.13
CA ILE A 301 -7.34 18.39 2.14
C ILE A 301 -7.15 17.68 3.49
N PRO A 302 -8.23 17.36 4.23
CA PRO A 302 -8.15 16.70 5.52
C PRO A 302 -7.23 15.47 5.51
N GLU A 303 -6.37 15.34 6.53
CA GLU A 303 -5.34 14.30 6.58
C GLU A 303 -5.93 12.88 6.61
N ASN A 304 -7.12 12.73 7.17
CA ASN A 304 -7.88 11.48 7.28
C ASN A 304 -8.45 10.97 5.95
N ILE A 305 -8.39 11.76 4.87
CA ILE A 305 -8.86 11.37 3.54
C ILE A 305 -7.66 10.94 2.69
N PRO A 306 -7.40 9.63 2.48
CA PRO A 306 -6.42 9.18 1.50
C PRO A 306 -6.76 9.71 0.10
N LEU A 307 -5.75 10.01 -0.72
CA LEU A 307 -6.01 10.47 -2.09
C LEU A 307 -6.73 9.42 -2.94
N GLU A 308 -6.56 8.14 -2.63
CA GLU A 308 -7.25 7.04 -3.28
C GLU A 308 -8.78 7.16 -3.16
N ILE A 309 -9.28 7.77 -2.07
CA ILE A 309 -10.71 8.06 -1.90
C ILE A 309 -11.20 9.03 -2.98
N LEU A 310 -10.39 9.99 -3.41
CA LEU A 310 -10.77 10.92 -4.48
C LEU A 310 -10.93 10.19 -5.82
N ILE A 311 -10.15 9.14 -6.06
CA ILE A 311 -10.31 8.27 -7.24
C ILE A 311 -11.63 7.49 -7.13
N ILE A 312 -11.91 6.91 -5.96
CA ILE A 312 -13.10 6.09 -5.71
C ILE A 312 -14.39 6.90 -5.84
N LEU A 313 -14.37 8.17 -5.42
CA LEU A 313 -15.54 9.06 -5.43
C LEU A 313 -15.70 9.85 -6.74
N ASP A 314 -14.80 9.67 -7.72
CA ASP A 314 -14.74 10.46 -8.95
C ASP A 314 -14.66 11.99 -8.67
N LEU A 315 -13.76 12.34 -7.74
CA LEU A 315 -13.51 13.71 -7.28
C LEU A 315 -12.06 14.15 -7.54
N LEU A 316 -11.43 13.65 -8.61
CA LEU A 316 -10.09 14.11 -8.97
C LEU A 316 -10.13 15.55 -9.53
N PRO A 317 -9.17 16.42 -9.15
CA PRO A 317 -9.07 17.78 -9.67
C PRO A 317 -8.68 17.79 -11.16
N ASP A 318 -8.44 18.96 -11.76
CA ASP A 318 -7.90 19.02 -13.13
C ASP A 318 -6.50 18.41 -13.21
N THR A 319 -5.66 18.68 -12.21
CA THR A 319 -4.30 18.15 -12.17
C THR A 319 -3.77 17.95 -10.75
N ILE A 320 -2.83 17.03 -10.60
CA ILE A 320 -2.16 16.68 -9.35
C ILE A 320 -0.65 16.74 -9.60
N CYS A 321 0.02 17.62 -8.87
CA CYS A 321 1.48 17.81 -8.93
C CYS A 321 2.11 17.61 -7.55
N GLY A 322 3.43 17.60 -7.49
CA GLY A 322 4.18 17.57 -6.23
C GLY A 322 5.03 16.33 -6.08
N MET A 323 5.11 15.81 -4.86
CA MET A 323 6.07 14.78 -4.50
C MET A 323 5.53 13.40 -4.88
N PRO A 324 6.35 12.54 -5.52
CA PRO A 324 5.93 11.23 -5.97
C PRO A 324 5.52 10.33 -4.79
N SER A 325 4.39 9.65 -4.95
CA SER A 325 3.88 8.65 -4.01
C SER A 325 3.14 7.54 -4.77
N SER A 326 2.67 6.51 -4.05
CA SER A 326 1.94 5.39 -4.64
C SER A 326 0.66 5.80 -5.37
N ILE A 327 0.04 6.92 -5.02
CA ILE A 327 -1.20 7.39 -5.64
C ILE A 327 -1.07 7.52 -7.17
N TYR A 328 0.09 7.95 -7.66
CA TYR A 328 0.33 8.19 -9.08
C TYR A 328 0.30 6.91 -9.94
N PHE A 329 0.29 5.74 -9.31
CA PHE A 329 0.14 4.44 -10.00
C PHE A 329 -1.31 4.21 -10.42
N SER A 330 -2.25 4.89 -9.75
CA SER A 330 -3.69 4.71 -9.92
C SER A 330 -4.38 5.92 -10.54
N LEU A 331 -3.68 7.04 -10.70
CA LEU A 331 -4.24 8.24 -11.29
C LEU A 331 -4.40 8.10 -12.81
N PRO A 332 -5.52 8.60 -13.38
CA PRO A 332 -5.64 8.78 -14.82
C PRO A 332 -4.56 9.72 -15.35
N LYS A 333 -4.06 9.43 -16.55
CA LYS A 333 -2.90 10.12 -17.14
C LYS A 333 -3.07 11.64 -17.26
N GLU A 334 -4.27 12.08 -17.59
CA GLU A 334 -4.61 13.48 -17.80
C GLU A 334 -4.61 14.28 -16.50
N LYS A 335 -4.69 13.59 -15.36
CA LYS A 335 -4.67 14.19 -14.03
C LYS A 335 -3.27 14.32 -13.46
N VAL A 336 -2.26 13.69 -14.05
CA VAL A 336 -0.88 13.74 -13.52
C VAL A 336 -0.13 14.93 -14.11
N GLY A 337 0.27 15.86 -13.25
CA GLY A 337 1.11 17.01 -13.60
C GLY A 337 2.60 16.79 -13.29
N LYS A 338 3.32 17.87 -12.93
CA LYS A 338 4.77 17.80 -12.68
C LYS A 338 5.08 17.09 -11.37
N LEU A 339 6.04 16.17 -11.40
CA LEU A 339 6.55 15.48 -10.23
C LEU A 339 7.91 16.02 -9.80
N ILE A 340 8.04 16.29 -8.51
CA ILE A 340 9.24 16.86 -7.90
C ILE A 340 9.95 15.78 -7.10
N PHE A 341 11.10 15.34 -7.60
CA PHE A 341 11.96 14.39 -6.89
C PHE A 341 13.00 15.14 -6.08
N LEU A 342 12.97 14.91 -4.77
CA LEU A 342 13.87 15.55 -3.82
C LEU A 342 15.17 14.74 -3.74
N GLU A 343 16.28 15.31 -4.21
CA GLU A 343 17.64 14.80 -3.95
C GLU A 343 18.13 15.44 -2.64
N ASN A 344 17.79 14.87 -1.47
CA ASN A 344 18.20 15.46 -0.20
C ASN A 344 18.63 14.41 0.84
N LYS A 345 19.63 14.77 1.67
CA LYS A 345 20.03 14.05 2.88
C LYS A 345 18.86 13.72 3.82
N TYR A 346 17.73 14.43 3.78
CA TYR A 346 16.59 14.20 4.67
C TYR A 346 15.68 13.02 4.31
N ILE A 347 15.75 12.49 3.10
CA ILE A 347 15.01 11.26 2.76
C ILE A 347 15.85 10.07 3.21
N GLU A 348 15.23 9.07 3.85
CA GLU A 348 15.94 7.84 4.20
C GLU A 348 16.60 7.27 2.93
N ASN A 349 17.91 7.00 3.03
CA ASN A 349 18.84 6.58 1.97
C ASN A 349 19.55 7.73 1.23
N THR A 350 20.73 8.09 1.75
CA THR A 350 21.85 8.67 0.99
C THR A 350 22.37 7.77 -0.15
N ASN A 351 21.71 6.63 -0.43
CA ASN A 351 22.04 5.79 -1.56
C ASN A 351 21.36 6.34 -2.82
N LEU A 352 22.12 7.13 -3.59
CA LEU A 352 21.74 7.67 -4.90
C LEU A 352 21.07 6.61 -5.79
N GLU A 353 21.49 5.35 -5.71
CA GLU A 353 20.92 4.26 -6.50
C GLU A 353 19.45 3.97 -6.14
N LYS A 354 19.05 4.09 -4.87
CA LYS A 354 17.66 3.81 -4.46
C LYS A 354 16.70 4.90 -4.93
N LEU A 355 17.08 6.17 -4.79
CA LEU A 355 16.31 7.31 -5.30
C LEU A 355 16.19 7.20 -6.83
N THR A 356 17.32 6.96 -7.51
CA THR A 356 17.35 6.70 -8.96
C THR A 356 16.46 5.52 -9.34
N LYS A 357 16.38 4.48 -8.50
CA LYS A 357 15.52 3.32 -8.76
C LYS A 357 14.04 3.64 -8.61
N PHE A 358 13.65 4.39 -7.59
CA PHE A 358 12.27 4.83 -7.42
C PHE A 358 11.85 5.81 -8.52
N GLU A 359 12.70 6.77 -8.88
CA GLU A 359 12.52 7.66 -10.04
C GLU A 359 12.26 6.87 -11.33
N LYS A 360 13.15 5.91 -11.63
CA LYS A 360 13.01 5.08 -12.82
C LYS A 360 11.75 4.22 -12.77
N LEU A 361 11.39 3.70 -11.59
CA LEU A 361 10.15 2.94 -11.41
C LEU A 361 8.91 3.80 -11.71
N ILE A 362 8.84 4.97 -11.08
CA ILE A 362 7.76 5.93 -11.31
C ILE A 362 7.70 6.30 -12.79
N SER A 363 8.85 6.52 -13.41
CA SER A 363 8.93 6.80 -14.85
C SER A 363 8.42 5.64 -15.71
N VAL A 364 8.72 4.39 -15.35
CA VAL A 364 8.20 3.19 -16.06
C VAL A 364 6.69 3.13 -15.90
N ILE A 365 6.17 3.30 -14.68
CA ILE A 365 4.74 3.15 -14.40
C ILE A 365 3.94 4.30 -15.00
N LEU A 366 4.47 5.50 -14.97
CA LEU A 366 3.88 6.61 -15.69
C LEU A 366 3.96 6.42 -17.20
N LYS A 367 5.02 5.80 -17.76
CA LYS A 367 5.02 5.48 -19.19
C LYS A 367 3.91 4.51 -19.55
N ILE A 368 3.72 3.45 -18.76
CA ILE A 368 2.60 2.50 -18.91
C ILE A 368 1.26 3.25 -18.89
N ASN A 369 1.07 4.13 -17.91
CA ASN A 369 -0.21 4.79 -17.68
C ASN A 369 -0.46 5.97 -18.64
N THR A 370 0.58 6.67 -19.11
CA THR A 370 0.42 8.01 -19.72
C THR A 370 0.90 8.16 -21.16
N ASN A 371 1.76 7.29 -21.70
CA ASN A 371 2.40 7.45 -23.02
C ASN A 371 3.04 8.85 -23.27
N LYS A 372 3.25 9.67 -22.23
CA LYS A 372 3.89 11.00 -22.30
C LYS A 372 5.21 11.00 -21.53
N SER A 373 6.15 11.83 -21.99
CA SER A 373 7.32 12.22 -21.21
C SER A 373 6.87 13.17 -20.10
N ILE A 374 6.87 12.69 -18.85
CA ILE A 374 6.61 13.56 -17.69
C ILE A 374 7.89 14.31 -17.36
N GLU A 375 7.74 15.62 -17.18
CA GLU A 375 8.84 16.49 -16.78
C GLU A 375 9.17 16.19 -15.30
N LEU A 376 10.31 15.54 -15.09
CA LEU A 376 10.86 15.27 -13.78
C LEU A 376 11.73 16.44 -13.36
N LEU A 377 11.27 17.22 -12.38
CA LEU A 377 12.10 18.28 -11.80
C LEU A 377 13.02 17.65 -10.76
N LYS A 378 14.31 17.60 -11.08
CA LYS A 378 15.37 17.22 -10.14
C LYS A 378 15.91 18.46 -9.47
N ASN A 379 15.75 18.58 -8.16
CA ASN A 379 16.44 19.62 -7.41
C ASN A 379 17.85 19.14 -7.04
N LYS A 380 18.86 19.57 -7.81
CA LYS A 380 20.28 19.43 -7.45
C LYS A 380 20.68 20.56 -6.50
N GLN A 381 20.09 20.64 -5.32
CA GLN A 381 20.71 21.45 -4.27
C GLN A 381 21.90 20.68 -3.74
N ASN A 382 23.10 21.12 -4.13
CA ASN A 382 24.37 20.66 -3.59
C ASN A 382 24.25 20.57 -2.06
N ALA A 383 24.72 19.45 -1.50
CA ALA A 383 25.04 19.37 -0.10
C ALA A 383 25.85 20.63 0.25
N ILE A 384 25.24 21.53 1.04
CA ILE A 384 25.92 22.70 1.57
C ILE A 384 27.14 22.14 2.31
N LYS A 385 28.31 22.66 1.91
CA LYS A 385 29.63 22.36 2.48
C LYS A 385 29.64 22.50 3.98
#